data_AF-A0A1I4HBY2-F1
#
_entry.id   AF-A0A1I4HBY2-F1
#
_cell.length_a   1.000
_cell.length_b   1.000
_cell.length_c   1.000
_cell.angle_alpha   90.00
_cell.angle_beta   90.00
_cell.angle_gamma   90.00
#
_symmetry.space_group_name_H-M   'P 1'
#
loop_
_entity.id
_entity.type
_entity.pdbx_description
1 polymer ?
#
loop_
_entity_poly.entity_id
_entity_poly.type
_entity_poly.pdbx_seq_one_letter_code
_entity_poly.pdbx_strand_id
1 'polypeptide(L)' 'MIFWSILPEEYVFSTNNLLDSSPLYEEIQCNNIKLLVEKMGPTQCKISRLLTTNPQDYLLPDIQPGNILTYKPI' A
#
# COMPACT_ATOMS: atom_id res chain seq x y z
N MET A 1 12.13 20.63 9.86
CA MET A 1 12.42 20.14 8.49
C MET A 1 11.69 21.08 7.54
N ILE A 2 12.37 21.60 6.50
CA ILE A 2 11.82 22.65 5.60
C ILE A 2 11.38 21.98 4.30
N PHE A 3 10.18 22.30 3.81
CA PHE A 3 9.67 21.84 2.53
C PHE A 3 10.16 22.77 1.41
N TRP A 4 10.95 22.25 0.46
CA TRP A 4 11.43 22.98 -0.72
C TRP A 4 10.83 22.35 -1.98
N SER A 5 9.89 23.06 -2.60
CA SER A 5 9.25 22.64 -3.84
C SER A 5 9.00 23.85 -4.74
N ILE A 6 9.01 23.62 -6.05
CA ILE A 6 8.56 24.61 -7.05
C ILE A 6 7.03 24.67 -7.14
N LEU A 7 6.34 23.66 -6.59
CA LEU A 7 4.89 23.61 -6.54
C LEU A 7 4.39 24.35 -5.29
N PRO A 8 3.32 25.14 -5.41
CA PRO A 8 2.69 25.76 -4.26
C PRO A 8 2.25 24.72 -3.23
N GLU A 9 2.38 25.05 -1.95
CA GLU A 9 2.09 24.15 -0.83
C GLU A 9 0.65 23.64 -0.87
N GLU A 10 -0.30 24.48 -1.30
CA GLU A 10 -1.70 24.13 -1.43
C GLU A 10 -1.93 22.99 -2.43
N TYR A 11 -1.12 22.83 -3.47
CA TYR A 11 -1.24 21.71 -4.41
C TYR A 11 -0.62 20.42 -3.85
N VAL A 12 0.46 20.55 -3.08
CA VAL A 12 1.18 19.40 -2.51
C VAL A 12 0.41 18.82 -1.35
N PHE A 13 -0.11 19.69 -0.48
CA PHE A 13 -0.87 19.34 0.69
C PHE A 13 -2.38 19.46 0.46
N SER A 14 -2.84 19.52 -0.80
CA SER A 14 -4.25 19.60 -1.16
C SER A 14 -5.04 18.51 -0.43
N THR A 15 -5.72 18.92 0.65
CA THR A 15 -6.62 18.08 1.45
C THR A 15 -7.97 17.87 0.75
N ASN A 16 -8.15 18.44 -0.44
CA ASN A 16 -9.39 18.47 -1.21
C ASN A 16 -9.93 17.09 -1.64
N ASN A 17 -9.20 16.00 -1.39
CA ASN A 17 -9.64 14.61 -1.60
C ASN A 17 -9.55 13.72 -0.35
N LEU A 18 -9.22 14.27 0.83
CA LEU A 18 -9.02 13.47 2.06
C LEU A 18 -10.30 13.28 2.90
N LEU A 19 -11.42 13.88 2.51
CA LEU A 19 -12.65 13.83 3.30
C LEU A 19 -13.39 12.48 3.24
N ASP A 20 -13.14 11.60 2.25
CA ASP A 20 -13.96 10.38 2.09
C ASP A 20 -13.24 9.03 2.04
N SER A 21 -11.90 8.95 1.94
CA SER A 21 -11.24 7.65 2.08
C SER A 21 -9.74 7.77 2.28
N SER A 22 -9.31 7.86 3.54
CA SER A 22 -7.95 7.40 3.83
C SER A 22 -7.91 5.90 3.50
N PRO A 23 -7.03 5.43 2.60
CA PRO A 23 -6.95 4.01 2.29
C PRO A 23 -6.76 3.21 3.57
N LEU A 24 -7.65 2.26 3.82
CA LEU A 24 -7.59 1.43 5.01
C LEU A 24 -6.46 0.42 4.83
N TYR A 25 -5.31 0.74 5.40
CA TYR A 25 -4.15 -0.13 5.40
C TYR A 25 -4.26 -1.20 6.49
N GLU A 26 -3.89 -2.43 6.14
CA GLU A 26 -3.78 -3.55 7.06
C GLU A 26 -2.46 -4.28 6.83
N GLU A 27 -1.86 -4.78 7.91
CA GLU A 27 -0.72 -5.68 7.82
C GLU A 27 -1.22 -7.12 7.71
N ILE A 28 -0.80 -7.83 6.67
CA ILE A 28 -1.09 -9.26 6.50
C ILE A 28 0.21 -10.05 6.39
N GLN A 29 0.14 -11.35 6.69
CA GLN A 29 1.27 -12.27 6.51
C GLN A 29 0.97 -13.19 5.33
N CYS A 30 1.82 -13.16 4.32
CA CYS A 30 1.74 -13.99 3.13
C CYS A 30 3.09 -14.69 2.91
N ASN A 31 3.11 -16.01 2.81
CA ASN A 31 4.34 -16.79 2.60
C ASN A 31 5.47 -16.42 3.58
N ASN A 32 5.13 -16.21 4.85
CA ASN A 32 6.06 -15.80 5.91
C ASN A 32 6.65 -14.38 5.78
N ILE A 33 6.15 -13.58 4.84
CA ILE A 33 6.52 -12.17 4.61
C ILE A 33 5.37 -11.28 5.08
N LYS A 34 5.69 -10.23 5.84
CA LYS A 34 4.71 -9.21 6.21
C LYS A 34 4.50 -8.25 5.05
N LEU A 35 3.26 -7.97 4.72
CA LEU A 35 2.85 -7.05 3.66
C LEU A 35 1.93 -6.00 4.26
N LEU A 36 2.10 -4.76 3.81
CA LEU A 36 1.11 -3.70 4.03
C LEU A 36 0.19 -3.68 2.82
N VAL A 37 -1.10 -3.88 3.04
CA VAL A 37 -2.11 -3.91 1.98
C VAL A 37 -3.16 -2.84 2.20
N GLU A 38 -3.67 -2.30 1.11
CA GLU A 38 -4.82 -1.40 1.07
C GLU A 38 -6.08 -2.21 0.76
N LYS A 39 -7.11 -2.10 1.61
CA LYS A 39 -8.39 -2.76 1.33
C LYS A 39 -9.10 -2.11 0.14
N MET A 40 -9.41 -2.91 -0.86
CA MET A 40 -10.23 -2.50 -2.00
C MET A 40 -11.68 -2.97 -1.88
N GLY A 41 -11.95 -3.98 -1.03
CA GLY A 41 -13.28 -4.52 -0.80
C GLY A 41 -13.26 -5.67 0.21
N PRO A 42 -14.36 -6.42 0.34
CA PRO A 42 -14.48 -7.49 1.35
C PRO A 42 -13.50 -8.66 1.15
N THR A 43 -13.13 -8.96 -0.10
CA THR A 43 -12.29 -10.11 -0.45
C THR A 43 -11.05 -9.72 -1.25
N GLN A 44 -10.82 -8.43 -1.47
CA GLN A 44 -9.72 -7.94 -2.30
C GLN A 44 -8.92 -6.87 -1.57
N CYS A 45 -7.61 -6.99 -1.67
CA CYS A 45 -6.68 -5.98 -1.19
C CYS A 45 -5.53 -5.81 -2.18
N LYS A 46 -4.95 -4.61 -2.20
CA LYS A 46 -3.82 -4.26 -3.05
C LYS A 46 -2.56 -4.17 -2.20
N ILE A 47 -1.47 -4.74 -2.66
CA ILE A 47 -0.18 -4.64 -1.97
C ILE A 47 0.35 -3.21 -2.09
N SER A 48 0.49 -2.51 -0.97
CA SER A 48 1.09 -1.17 -0.91
C SER A 48 2.62 -1.26 -0.77
N ARG A 49 3.11 -2.14 0.11
CA ARG A 49 4.56 -2.40 0.27
C ARG A 49 4.83 -3.73 0.99
N LEU A 50 6.03 -4.27 0.78
CA LEU A 50 6.57 -5.37 1.56
C LEU A 50 7.22 -4.81 2.85
N LEU A 51 7.03 -5.50 3.97
CA LEU A 51 7.67 -5.21 5.26
C LEU A 51 8.73 -6.27 5.54
N THR A 52 9.76 -6.28 4.70
CA THR A 52 10.88 -7.23 4.75
C THR A 52 12.23 -6.50 4.73
N THR A 53 13.23 -7.14 5.30
CA THR A 53 14.64 -6.71 5.24
C THR A 53 15.41 -7.41 4.12
N ASN A 54 14.83 -8.46 3.50
CA ASN A 54 15.44 -9.18 2.40
C ASN A 54 15.04 -8.58 1.04
N PRO A 55 15.97 -8.01 0.26
CA PRO A 55 15.64 -7.43 -1.03
C PRO A 55 15.19 -8.46 -2.08
N GLN A 56 15.55 -9.74 -1.92
CA GLN A 56 15.14 -10.78 -2.88
C GLN A 56 13.63 -11.00 -2.88
N ASP A 57 12.94 -10.68 -1.79
CA ASP A 57 11.49 -10.84 -1.69
C ASP A 57 10.74 -9.96 -2.70
N TYR A 58 11.33 -8.82 -3.12
CA TYR A 58 10.78 -7.96 -4.16
C TYR A 58 10.81 -8.60 -5.56
N LEU A 59 11.60 -9.67 -5.75
CA LEU A 59 11.66 -10.40 -7.02
C LEU A 59 10.53 -11.42 -7.16
N LEU A 60 9.79 -11.71 -6.09
CA LEU A 60 8.67 -12.64 -6.11
C LEU A 60 7.47 -11.97 -6.78
N PRO A 61 7.03 -12.42 -7.97
CA PRO A 61 6.01 -11.73 -8.76
C PRO A 61 4.65 -11.67 -8.06
N ASP A 62 4.34 -12.63 -7.19
CA ASP A 62 3.03 -12.74 -6.55
C ASP A 62 2.81 -11.68 -5.46
N ILE A 63 3.89 -11.17 -4.86
CA ILE A 63 3.82 -10.25 -3.71
C ILE A 63 4.34 -8.84 -4.03
N GLN A 64 4.54 -8.52 -5.31
CA GLN A 64 5.03 -7.20 -5.70
C GLN A 64 4.04 -6.08 -5.33
N PRO A 65 4.54 -4.89 -4.95
CA PRO A 65 3.68 -3.72 -4.76
C PRO A 65 2.84 -3.44 -6.00
N GLY A 66 1.55 -3.19 -5.81
CA GLY A 66 0.59 -2.99 -6.89
C GLY A 66 -0.25 -4.22 -7.23
N ASN A 67 0.18 -5.43 -6.87
CA ASN A 67 -0.64 -6.63 -7.07
C ASN A 67 -1.93 -6.61 -6.25
N ILE A 68 -2.98 -7.21 -6.81
CA ILE A 68 -4.27 -7.39 -6.15
C ILE A 68 -4.37 -8.84 -5.67
N LEU A 69 -4.47 -9.02 -4.37
CA LEU A 69 -4.72 -10.31 -3.73
C LEU A 69 -6.23 -10.51 -3.59
N THR A 70 -6.72 -11.69 -3.97
CA THR A 70 -8.12 -12.09 -3.78
C THR A 70 -8.19 -13.22 -2.78
N TYR A 71 -8.91 -13.02 -1.68
CA TYR A 71 -9.20 -14.06 -0.71
C TYR A 71 -10.08 -15.14 -1.35
N LYS A 72 -9.61 -16.39 -1.31
CA LYS A 72 -10.37 -17.57 -1.69
C LYS A 72 -10.54 -18.44 -0.44
N PRO A 73 -11.76 -18.57 0.12
CA PRO A 73 -11.98 -19.52 1.19
C PRO A 73 -11.73 -20.95 0.68
N ILE A 74 -11.07 -21.77 1.51
CA ILE A 74 -10.90 -23.22 1.33
C ILE A 74 -12.03 -23.97 2.01
#